data_AF-A0A7S4QAV3-F1
#
_entry.id   AF-A0A7S4QAV3-F1
#
_cell.length_a   1.000
_cell.length_b   1.000
_cell.length_c   1.000
_cell.angle_alpha   90.00
_cell.angle_beta   90.00
_cell.angle_gamma   90.00
#
_symmetry.space_group_name_H-M   'P 1'
#
loop_
_entity.id
_entity.type
_entity.pdbx_description
1 polymer ?
#
loop_
_entity_poly.entity_id
_entity_poly.type
_entity_poly.pdbx_seq_one_letter_code
_entity_poly.pdbx_strand_id
1 'polypeptide(L)'
;MDMTMCGRIYQNPLRPTEIYINIGWNTKGKQLYPQYEPWMAAQGISQAEYNQIISAVREEFDNNAPISNICIAQGAMCLCMATCGVLFCGCLWLKMKVDSFNNNAKELVTGVSNNKMSLSMVEMAGAQHGAWVDSKGAPLLVRMGRGTQPGGPPLGYNLIFSTQSPIPWPPAAGMQPALATVVGAPVVANAVVVEAPMQQGMGCQPSSG
;
A
#
# COMPACT_ATOMS: atom_id res chain seq x y z
N MET A 1 -16.27 -5.99 14.41
CA MET A 1 -15.14 -5.18 13.95
C MET A 1 -15.69 -3.91 13.34
N ASP A 2 -15.14 -2.76 13.73
CA ASP A 2 -15.48 -1.49 13.10
C ASP A 2 -14.78 -1.42 11.73
N MET A 3 -15.55 -1.18 10.67
CA MET A 3 -15.08 -1.07 9.28
C MET A 3 -15.06 0.37 8.79
N THR A 4 -15.47 1.35 9.60
CA THR A 4 -15.61 2.77 9.21
C THR A 4 -14.27 3.44 8.89
N MET A 5 -13.16 2.82 9.28
CA MET A 5 -11.80 3.28 9.04
C MET A 5 -11.16 2.62 7.80
N CYS A 6 -11.71 1.50 7.34
CA CYS A 6 -11.16 0.75 6.22
C CYS A 6 -11.34 1.50 4.91
N GLY A 7 -10.38 1.35 3.99
CA GLY A 7 -10.37 2.02 2.69
C GLY A 7 -10.15 3.52 2.78
N ARG A 8 -9.51 4.01 3.85
CA ARG A 8 -9.16 5.41 4.05
C ARG A 8 -7.65 5.56 4.15
N ILE A 9 -7.16 6.70 3.69
CA ILE A 9 -5.74 7.04 3.65
C ILE A 9 -5.51 8.15 4.65
N TYR A 10 -4.53 8.02 5.52
CA TYR A 10 -4.25 8.96 6.60
C TYR A 10 -2.79 9.40 6.58
N GLN A 11 -2.50 10.60 7.09
CA GLN A 11 -1.15 11.03 7.41
C GLN A 11 -0.89 10.87 8.91
N ASN A 12 0.31 10.42 9.26
CA ASN A 12 0.76 10.38 10.64
C ASN A 12 1.05 11.82 11.13
N PRO A 13 0.33 12.36 12.13
CA PRO A 13 0.53 13.74 12.58
C PRO A 13 1.87 13.95 13.29
N LEU A 14 2.48 12.89 13.81
CA LEU A 14 3.81 12.95 14.45
C LEU A 14 4.95 12.79 13.43
N ARG A 15 4.66 12.18 12.27
CA ARG A 15 5.61 11.97 11.18
C ARG A 15 4.91 12.29 9.85
N PRO A 16 4.81 13.57 9.46
CA PRO A 16 4.05 14.00 8.27
C PRO A 16 4.55 13.42 6.93
N THR A 17 5.69 12.74 6.93
CA THR A 17 6.21 12.00 5.78
C THR A 17 5.68 10.57 5.69
N GLU A 18 4.95 10.08 6.68
CA GLU A 18 4.38 8.73 6.66
C GLU A 18 2.89 8.77 6.33
N ILE A 19 2.51 8.00 5.30
CA ILE A 19 1.14 7.83 4.87
C ILE A 19 0.69 6.40 5.14
N TYR A 20 -0.49 6.27 5.73
CA TYR A 20 -1.11 5.02 6.12
C TYR A 20 -2.36 4.78 5.28
N ILE A 21 -2.34 3.75 4.45
CA ILE A 21 -3.49 3.29 3.69
C ILE A 21 -4.12 2.13 4.46
N ASN A 22 -5.24 2.37 5.14
CA ASN A 22 -5.91 1.35 5.94
C ASN A 22 -6.68 0.38 5.05
N ILE A 23 -6.24 -0.87 4.98
CA ILE A 23 -6.87 -1.90 4.15
C ILE A 23 -7.91 -2.73 4.93
N GLY A 24 -7.90 -2.69 6.26
CA GLY A 24 -8.86 -3.38 7.13
C GLY A 24 -8.26 -4.54 7.93
N TRP A 25 -8.98 -5.64 8.09
CA TRP A 25 -8.59 -6.73 9.01
C TRP A 25 -8.12 -7.97 8.26
N ASN A 26 -7.45 -8.93 8.91
CA ASN A 26 -7.09 -10.23 8.32
C ASN A 26 -8.25 -11.25 8.29
N THR A 27 -9.50 -10.76 8.31
CA THR A 27 -10.69 -11.61 8.20
C THR A 27 -11.20 -11.54 6.77
N LYS A 28 -11.34 -12.67 6.07
CA LYS A 28 -11.75 -12.69 4.66
C LYS A 28 -13.01 -11.84 4.41
N GLY A 29 -12.97 -10.96 3.41
CA GLY A 29 -14.06 -10.04 3.06
C GLY A 29 -14.23 -8.86 4.03
N LYS A 30 -13.29 -8.63 4.93
CA LYS A 30 -13.22 -7.46 5.84
C LYS A 30 -12.06 -6.53 5.45
N GLN A 31 -11.87 -6.39 4.15
CA GLN A 31 -10.92 -5.46 3.55
C GLN A 31 -11.67 -4.42 2.72
N LEU A 32 -11.16 -3.21 2.68
CA LEU A 32 -11.59 -2.20 1.72
C LEU A 32 -10.34 -1.55 1.13
N TYR A 33 -10.19 -1.68 -0.19
CA TYR A 33 -9.03 -1.16 -0.91
C TYR A 33 -9.38 0.22 -1.48
N PRO A 34 -8.75 1.31 -1.01
CA PRO A 34 -8.99 2.62 -1.59
C PRO A 34 -8.54 2.65 -3.05
N GLN A 35 -9.12 3.57 -3.82
CA GLN A 35 -8.66 3.82 -5.18
C GLN A 35 -7.34 4.60 -5.15
N TYR A 36 -6.55 4.42 -6.20
CA TYR A 36 -5.36 5.24 -6.41
C TYR A 36 -5.74 6.73 -6.48
N GLU A 37 -5.01 7.59 -5.75
CA GLU A 37 -5.22 9.03 -5.78
C GLU A 37 -4.08 9.73 -6.56
N PRO A 38 -4.36 10.66 -7.49
CA PRO A 38 -3.33 11.24 -8.37
C PRO A 38 -2.13 11.90 -7.68
N TRP A 39 -2.30 12.44 -6.47
CA TRP A 39 -1.22 13.07 -5.71
C TRP A 39 -0.13 12.07 -5.30
N MET A 40 -0.43 10.76 -5.27
CA MET A 40 0.57 9.71 -5.03
C MET A 40 1.65 9.67 -6.11
N ALA A 41 1.32 10.08 -7.34
CA ALA A 41 2.28 10.17 -8.44
C ALA A 41 3.42 11.14 -8.10
N ALA A 42 3.09 12.27 -7.46
CA ALA A 42 4.07 13.25 -7.00
C ALA A 42 5.01 12.71 -5.91
N GLN A 43 4.64 11.58 -5.29
CA GLN A 43 5.44 10.87 -4.30
C GLN A 43 6.22 9.69 -4.89
N GLY A 44 6.20 9.52 -6.21
CA GLY A 44 6.93 8.45 -6.91
C GLY A 44 6.25 7.07 -6.85
N ILE A 45 4.96 7.03 -6.50
CA ILE A 45 4.14 5.82 -6.57
C ILE A 45 3.30 5.92 -7.84
N SER A 46 3.62 5.10 -8.84
CA SER A 46 2.81 5.06 -10.05
C SER A 46 1.49 4.32 -9.81
N GLN A 47 0.46 4.64 -10.61
CA GLN A 47 -0.82 3.93 -10.53
C GLN A 47 -0.67 2.43 -10.83
N ALA A 48 0.23 2.07 -11.75
CA ALA A 48 0.50 0.67 -12.08
C ALA A 48 1.10 -0.08 -10.89
N GLU A 49 2.12 0.52 -10.24
CA GLU A 49 2.76 -0.03 -9.04
C GLU A 49 1.76 -0.15 -7.89
N TYR A 50 0.95 0.87 -7.64
CA TYR A 50 -0.12 0.84 -6.64
C TYR A 50 -1.11 -0.30 -6.90
N ASN A 51 -1.63 -0.40 -8.12
CA ASN A 51 -2.59 -1.45 -8.49
C ASN A 51 -1.98 -2.84 -8.36
N GLN A 52 -0.71 -3.01 -8.71
CA GLN A 52 0.00 -4.27 -8.55
C GLN A 52 0.11 -4.66 -7.06
N ILE A 53 0.48 -3.71 -6.20
CA ILE A 53 0.55 -3.94 -4.74
C ILE A 53 -0.83 -4.29 -4.18
N ILE A 54 -1.87 -3.50 -4.51
CA ILE A 54 -3.23 -3.76 -4.04
C ILE A 54 -3.76 -5.10 -4.54
N SER A 55 -3.44 -5.49 -5.78
CA SER A 55 -3.82 -6.79 -6.33
C SER A 55 -3.14 -7.93 -5.57
N ALA A 56 -1.84 -7.84 -5.33
CA ALA A 56 -1.08 -8.85 -4.58
C ALA A 56 -1.60 -8.99 -3.14
N VAL A 57 -1.82 -7.86 -2.46
CA VAL A 57 -2.41 -7.84 -1.10
C VAL A 57 -3.82 -8.43 -1.11
N ARG A 58 -4.63 -8.12 -2.12
CA ARG A 58 -5.98 -8.69 -2.22
C ARG A 58 -5.94 -10.20 -2.36
N GLU A 59 -5.10 -10.71 -3.25
CA GLU A 59 -4.93 -12.15 -3.45
C GLU A 59 -4.49 -12.85 -2.16
N GLU A 60 -3.53 -12.29 -1.44
CA GLU A 60 -3.06 -12.83 -0.15
C GLU A 60 -4.18 -12.87 0.90
N PHE A 61 -4.97 -11.81 1.03
CA PHE A 61 -6.07 -11.76 1.99
C PHE A 61 -7.25 -12.66 1.57
N ASP A 62 -7.53 -12.81 0.28
CA ASP A 62 -8.64 -13.65 -0.20
C ASP A 62 -8.32 -15.15 -0.07
N ASN A 63 -7.07 -15.53 -0.28
CA ASN A 63 -6.64 -16.94 -0.30
C ASN A 63 -6.07 -17.41 1.04
N ASN A 64 -5.33 -16.56 1.76
CA ASN A 64 -4.51 -16.97 2.89
C ASN A 64 -4.93 -16.36 4.24
N ALA A 65 -6.00 -15.53 4.28
CA ALA A 65 -6.47 -14.95 5.53
C ALA A 65 -6.68 -16.03 6.63
N PRO A 66 -6.06 -15.86 7.81
CA PRO A 66 -6.07 -16.88 8.85
C PRO A 66 -7.47 -17.13 9.42
N ILE A 67 -8.35 -16.12 9.36
CA ILE A 67 -9.68 -16.12 9.95
C ILE A 67 -10.73 -15.96 8.85
N SER A 68 -11.52 -17.01 8.62
CA SER A 68 -12.68 -16.96 7.72
C SER A 68 -13.95 -16.48 8.43
N ASN A 69 -14.07 -16.74 9.74
CA ASN A 69 -15.20 -16.33 10.57
C ASN A 69 -14.75 -16.04 12.00
N ILE A 70 -15.01 -14.82 12.47
CA ILE A 70 -14.61 -14.34 13.80
C ILE A 70 -15.27 -15.13 14.94
N CYS A 71 -16.49 -15.65 14.74
CA CYS A 71 -17.24 -16.39 15.74
C CYS A 71 -16.53 -17.69 16.13
N ILE A 72 -15.85 -18.33 15.18
CA ILE A 72 -15.10 -19.57 15.42
C ILE A 72 -13.88 -19.29 16.30
N ALA A 73 -13.16 -18.19 16.04
CA ALA A 73 -11.99 -17.80 16.83
C ALA A 73 -12.35 -17.45 18.28
N GLN A 74 -13.45 -16.73 18.50
CA GLN A 74 -13.92 -16.45 19.86
C GLN A 74 -14.39 -17.71 20.60
N GLY A 75 -15.13 -18.58 19.92
CA GLY A 75 -15.55 -19.87 20.49
C GLY A 75 -14.35 -20.72 20.92
N ALA A 76 -13.32 -20.80 20.07
CA ALA A 76 -12.08 -21.51 20.39
C ALA A 76 -11.37 -20.93 21.62
N MET A 77 -11.28 -19.59 21.75
CA MET A 77 -10.68 -18.95 22.94
C MET A 77 -11.48 -19.23 24.22
N CYS A 78 -12.82 -19.12 24.18
CA CYS A 78 -13.67 -19.39 25.34
C CYS A 78 -13.57 -20.85 25.79
N LEU A 79 -13.59 -21.80 24.85
CA LEU A 79 -13.40 -23.21 25.15
C LEU A 79 -11.99 -23.51 25.68
N CYS A 80 -10.99 -22.75 25.23
CA CYS A 80 -9.60 -22.93 25.68
C CYS A 80 -9.42 -22.57 27.16
N MET A 81 -10.11 -21.53 27.63
CA MET A 81 -10.17 -21.22 29.06
C MET A 81 -10.93 -22.28 29.86
N ALA A 82 -12.01 -22.83 29.31
CA ALA A 82 -12.82 -23.86 29.97
C ALA A 82 -12.13 -25.23 30.08
N THR A 83 -11.26 -25.57 29.12
CA THR A 83 -10.63 -26.90 29.02
C THR A 83 -9.22 -26.98 29.60
N CYS A 84 -8.77 -25.93 30.30
CA CYS A 84 -7.51 -25.90 31.08
C CYS A 84 -6.28 -26.46 30.31
N GLY A 85 -6.15 -26.16 29.01
CA GLY A 85 -4.94 -26.45 28.24
C GLY A 85 -5.09 -27.40 27.07
N VAL A 86 -6.18 -28.17 26.94
CA VAL A 86 -6.38 -29.07 25.78
C VAL A 86 -6.44 -28.28 24.45
N LEU A 87 -7.00 -27.07 24.49
CA LEU A 87 -7.06 -26.19 23.32
C LEU A 87 -5.92 -25.14 23.27
N PHE A 88 -4.94 -25.21 24.18
CA PHE A 88 -3.76 -24.34 24.12
C PHE A 88 -3.05 -24.49 22.76
N CYS A 89 -3.01 -25.72 22.25
CA CYS A 89 -2.55 -26.05 20.91
C CYS A 89 -3.30 -25.28 19.81
N GLY A 90 -4.61 -25.06 19.95
CA GLY A 90 -5.42 -24.32 18.98
C GLY A 90 -5.10 -22.82 18.96
N CYS A 91 -4.92 -22.21 20.14
CA CYS A 91 -4.49 -20.82 20.26
C CYS A 91 -3.06 -20.62 19.71
N LEU A 92 -2.13 -21.54 20.02
CA LEU A 92 -0.79 -21.52 19.45
C LEU A 92 -0.80 -21.70 17.93
N TRP A 93 -1.59 -22.65 17.42
CA TRP A 93 -1.74 -22.85 15.98
C TRP A 93 -2.28 -21.60 15.28
N LEU A 94 -3.32 -20.97 15.85
CA LEU A 94 -3.87 -19.74 15.30
C LEU A 94 -2.84 -18.61 15.34
N LYS A 95 -2.12 -18.46 16.44
CA LYS A 95 -1.03 -17.48 16.56
C LYS A 95 0.03 -17.72 15.50
N MET A 96 0.52 -18.95 15.35
CA MET A 96 1.49 -19.31 14.30
C MET A 96 0.97 -19.00 12.90
N LYS A 97 -0.31 -19.27 12.64
CA LYS A 97 -0.95 -18.99 11.35
C LYS A 97 -1.04 -17.48 11.08
N VAL A 98 -1.40 -16.68 12.09
CA VAL A 98 -1.43 -15.22 11.99
C VAL A 98 -0.03 -14.65 11.81
N ASP A 99 0.95 -15.14 12.57
CA ASP A 99 2.34 -14.70 12.47
C ASP A 99 2.92 -15.05 11.08
N SER A 100 2.64 -16.25 10.56
CA SER A 100 3.00 -16.66 9.20
C SER A 100 2.34 -15.78 8.14
N PHE A 101 1.04 -15.51 8.26
CA PHE A 101 0.32 -14.62 7.35
C PHE A 101 0.92 -13.21 7.37
N ASN A 102 1.22 -12.67 8.56
CA ASN A 102 1.83 -11.34 8.72
C ASN A 102 3.19 -11.25 8.03
N ASN A 103 4.04 -12.27 8.22
CA ASN A 103 5.36 -12.31 7.60
C ASN A 103 5.25 -12.40 6.07
N ASN A 104 4.43 -13.32 5.55
CA ASN A 104 4.22 -13.49 4.12
C ASN A 104 3.68 -12.22 3.46
N ALA A 105 2.64 -11.61 4.05
CA ALA A 105 2.03 -10.40 3.52
C ALA A 105 3.00 -9.21 3.56
N LYS A 106 3.85 -9.12 4.61
CA LYS A 106 4.89 -8.09 4.69
C LYS A 106 5.96 -8.29 3.61
N GLU A 107 6.48 -9.51 3.48
CA GLU A 107 7.48 -9.86 2.45
C GLU A 107 6.94 -9.61 1.04
N LEU A 108 5.69 -9.99 0.76
CA LEU A 108 5.01 -9.75 -0.50
C LEU A 108 4.96 -8.25 -0.83
N VAL A 109 4.49 -7.41 0.09
CA VAL A 109 4.39 -5.96 -0.13
C VAL A 109 5.76 -5.33 -0.32
N THR A 110 6.75 -5.72 0.49
CA THR A 110 8.11 -5.21 0.39
C THR A 110 8.78 -5.63 -0.92
N GLY A 111 8.56 -6.87 -1.37
CA GLY A 111 9.07 -7.38 -2.65
C GLY A 111 8.44 -6.67 -3.86
N VAL A 112 7.10 -6.60 -3.92
CA VAL A 112 6.38 -5.98 -5.05
C VAL A 112 6.65 -4.48 -5.14
N SER A 113 6.79 -3.79 -4.00
CA SER A 113 7.05 -2.34 -3.96
C SER A 113 8.52 -1.95 -4.05
N ASN A 114 9.45 -2.91 -4.21
CA ASN A 114 10.89 -2.66 -4.15
C ASN A 114 11.30 -1.87 -2.89
N ASN A 115 10.77 -2.26 -1.72
CA ASN A 115 10.97 -1.61 -0.41
C ASN A 115 10.37 -0.19 -0.26
N LYS A 116 9.57 0.30 -1.21
CA LYS A 116 8.91 1.61 -1.05
C LYS A 116 7.73 1.58 -0.08
N MET A 117 7.08 0.42 0.05
CA MET A 117 5.94 0.23 0.95
C MET A 117 6.21 -0.92 1.93
N SER A 118 5.59 -0.82 3.10
CA SER A 118 5.55 -1.88 4.10
C SER A 118 4.12 -2.12 4.55
N LEU A 119 3.83 -3.33 5.01
CA LEU A 119 2.55 -3.67 5.63
C LEU A 119 2.74 -3.77 7.14
N SER A 120 1.87 -3.12 7.91
CA SER A 120 1.90 -3.19 9.37
C SER A 120 0.50 -3.35 9.95
N MET A 121 0.37 -4.23 10.95
CA MET A 121 -0.86 -4.44 11.71
C MET A 121 -0.87 -3.55 12.95
N VAL A 122 -1.91 -2.73 13.09
CA VAL A 122 -2.15 -1.87 14.25
C VAL A 122 -3.26 -2.49 15.09
N GLU A 123 -2.89 -3.01 16.25
CA GLU A 123 -3.84 -3.66 17.17
C GLU A 123 -4.44 -2.69 18.20
N MET A 124 -3.75 -1.58 18.47
CA MET A 124 -4.16 -0.59 19.45
C MET A 124 -4.10 0.81 18.85
N ALA A 125 -5.12 1.60 19.14
CA ALA A 125 -5.21 3.01 18.81
C ALA A 125 -5.47 3.81 20.09
N GLY A 126 -5.00 5.05 20.12
CA GLY A 126 -5.16 5.91 21.29
C GLY A 126 -5.19 7.39 20.93
N ALA A 127 -5.69 8.20 21.86
CA ALA A 127 -5.72 9.65 21.70
C ALA A 127 -4.33 10.30 21.77
N GLN A 128 -3.34 9.61 22.36
CA GLN A 128 -2.00 10.16 22.55
C GLN A 128 -1.21 10.33 21.24
N HIS A 129 -1.69 9.78 20.13
CA HIS A 129 -0.97 9.72 18.87
C HIS A 129 -1.37 10.84 17.90
N GLY A 130 -2.02 11.90 18.44
CA GLY A 130 -2.51 13.04 17.67
C GLY A 130 -3.86 12.80 16.99
N ALA A 131 -4.40 13.86 16.41
CA ALA A 131 -5.62 13.81 15.61
C ALA A 131 -5.26 13.39 14.18
N TRP A 132 -5.43 12.10 13.88
CA TRP A 132 -5.26 11.60 12.52
C TRP A 132 -6.42 12.09 11.65
N VAL A 133 -6.11 12.53 10.43
CA VAL A 133 -7.08 13.03 9.46
C VAL A 133 -6.88 12.25 8.17
N ASP A 134 -7.96 11.88 7.49
CA ASP A 134 -7.86 11.18 6.21
C ASP A 134 -7.59 12.12 5.03
N SER A 135 -7.37 11.55 3.84
CA SER A 135 -7.14 12.29 2.59
C SER A 135 -8.32 13.18 2.18
N LYS A 136 -9.49 12.99 2.80
CA LYS A 136 -10.72 13.76 2.56
C LYS A 136 -10.99 14.80 3.64
N GLY A 137 -10.09 14.96 4.61
CA GLY A 137 -10.21 15.91 5.71
C GLY A 137 -11.08 15.43 6.88
N ALA A 138 -11.54 14.18 6.88
CA ALA A 138 -12.35 13.64 7.96
C ALA A 138 -11.46 13.09 9.09
N PRO A 139 -11.73 13.42 10.36
CA PRO A 139 -10.93 12.93 11.47
C PRO A 139 -11.11 11.42 11.66
N LEU A 140 -10.07 10.79 12.19
CA LEU A 140 -10.11 9.42 12.71
C LEU A 140 -10.64 9.45 14.15
N LEU A 141 -11.82 8.88 14.36
CA LEU A 141 -12.44 8.79 15.68
C LEU A 141 -12.21 7.40 16.26
N VAL A 142 -11.50 7.32 17.38
CA VAL A 142 -11.26 6.07 18.12
C VAL A 142 -12.25 5.95 19.27
N ARG A 143 -12.78 4.74 19.48
CA ARG A 143 -13.70 4.46 20.58
C ARG A 143 -12.92 4.27 21.89
N MET A 144 -13.20 5.11 22.88
CA MET A 144 -12.54 5.10 24.19
C MET A 144 -13.62 5.10 25.29
N GLY A 145 -13.79 3.95 25.95
CA GLY A 145 -14.86 3.76 26.93
C GLY A 145 -16.25 3.95 26.31
N ARG A 146 -17.01 4.92 26.83
CA ARG A 146 -18.38 5.24 26.38
C ARG A 146 -18.45 6.27 25.25
N GLY A 147 -17.31 6.86 24.85
CA GLY A 147 -17.26 7.92 23.84
C GLY A 147 -16.37 7.61 22.65
N THR A 148 -16.39 8.51 21.67
CA THR A 148 -15.47 8.55 20.55
C THR A 148 -14.68 9.85 20.61
N GLN A 149 -13.37 9.79 20.38
CA GLN A 149 -12.53 10.99 20.34
C GLN A 149 -11.51 10.88 19.21
N PRO A 150 -10.96 11.98 18.70
CA PRO A 150 -9.87 11.95 17.75
C PRO A 150 -8.67 11.14 18.28
N GLY A 151 -8.07 10.31 17.42
CA GLY A 151 -6.90 9.51 17.79
C GLY A 151 -6.37 8.70 16.62
N GLY A 152 -5.44 7.79 16.89
CA GLY A 152 -4.88 6.86 15.91
C GLY A 152 -3.77 5.99 16.51
N PRO A 153 -3.02 5.25 15.68
CA PRO A 153 -3.19 5.08 14.23
C PRO A 153 -4.49 4.32 13.89
N PRO A 154 -4.92 4.28 12.61
CA PRO A 154 -6.08 3.49 12.19
C PRO A 154 -5.86 2.00 12.46
N LEU A 155 -6.80 1.37 13.16
CA LEU A 155 -6.75 -0.04 13.54
C LEU A 155 -6.78 -0.95 12.30
N GLY A 156 -6.14 -2.10 12.40
CA GLY A 156 -6.04 -3.08 11.33
C GLY A 156 -4.73 -2.99 10.54
N TYR A 157 -4.71 -3.61 9.37
CA TYR A 157 -3.59 -3.60 8.46
C TYR A 157 -3.53 -2.29 7.70
N ASN A 158 -2.34 -1.73 7.65
CA ASN A 158 -2.04 -0.49 6.97
C ASN A 158 -0.86 -0.72 6.02
N LEU A 159 -1.02 -0.34 4.76
CA LEU A 159 0.11 -0.13 3.88
C LEU A 159 0.71 1.23 4.21
N ILE A 160 2.01 1.24 4.49
CA ILE A 160 2.74 2.43 4.92
C ILE A 160 3.81 2.72 3.89
N PHE A 161 3.84 3.95 3.40
CA PHE A 161 4.91 4.46 2.56
C PHE A 161 5.40 5.80 3.09
N SER A 162 6.67 6.10 2.80
CA SER A 162 7.31 7.35 3.19
C SER A 162 7.43 8.27 1.98
N THR A 163 7.03 9.53 2.15
CA THR A 163 7.25 10.60 1.19
C THR A 163 8.65 11.20 1.36
N GLN A 164 9.16 11.83 0.31
CA GLN A 164 10.47 12.50 0.35
C GLN A 164 10.45 13.76 1.22
N SER A 165 9.29 14.42 1.29
CA SER A 165 9.05 15.62 2.10
C SER A 165 7.63 15.60 2.67
N PRO A 166 7.38 16.34 3.78
CA PRO A 166 6.03 16.54 4.29
C PRO A 166 5.10 17.08 3.21
N ILE A 167 3.94 16.45 3.06
CA ILE A 167 2.90 16.94 2.14
C ILE A 167 1.86 17.77 2.92
N PRO A 168 1.32 18.84 2.32
CA PRO A 168 0.14 19.50 2.85
C PRO A 168 -1.00 18.49 2.97
N TRP A 169 -1.67 18.49 4.13
CA TRP A 169 -2.69 17.48 4.44
C TRP A 169 -3.97 18.13 4.97
N PRO A 170 -5.16 17.75 4.47
CA PRO A 170 -5.40 16.81 3.37
C PRO A 170 -4.84 17.31 2.01
N PRO A 171 -4.54 16.41 1.06
CA PRO A 171 -4.06 16.79 -0.26
C PRO A 171 -5.13 17.61 -0.98
N ALA A 172 -4.72 18.69 -1.65
CA ALA A 172 -5.67 19.51 -2.42
C ALA A 172 -6.32 18.66 -3.52
N ALA A 173 -7.64 18.78 -3.65
CA ALA A 173 -8.39 18.10 -4.70
C ALA A 173 -7.82 18.49 -6.08
N GLY A 174 -7.40 17.50 -6.86
CA GLY A 174 -6.88 17.74 -8.21
C GLY A 174 -5.42 18.22 -8.25
N MET A 175 -4.62 18.00 -7.21
CA MET A 175 -3.16 18.15 -7.28
C MET A 175 -2.61 17.11 -8.28
N GLN A 176 -2.67 17.43 -9.57
CA GLN A 176 -1.97 16.70 -10.61
C GLN A 176 -0.47 16.90 -10.38
N PRO A 177 0.36 15.87 -10.60
CA PRO A 177 1.80 16.05 -10.58
C PRO A 177 2.10 17.23 -11.51
N ALA A 178 2.75 18.27 -10.97
CA ALA A 178 3.26 19.35 -11.81
C ALA A 178 4.10 18.64 -12.88
N LEU A 179 3.62 18.64 -14.13
CA LEU A 179 4.38 18.14 -15.26
C LEU A 179 5.75 18.77 -15.10
N ALA A 180 6.77 17.94 -14.84
CA ALA A 180 8.12 18.43 -14.71
C ALA A 180 8.36 19.21 -16.00
N THR A 181 8.37 20.54 -15.89
CA THR A 181 8.69 21.41 -17.00
C THR A 181 10.09 20.96 -17.36
N VAL A 182 10.20 20.17 -18.42
CA VAL A 182 11.48 19.83 -19.03
C VAL A 182 11.98 21.16 -19.54
N VAL A 183 12.67 21.90 -18.66
CA VAL A 183 13.35 23.13 -18.99
C VAL A 183 14.31 22.72 -20.08
N GLY A 184 14.00 23.17 -21.29
CA GLY A 184 14.51 22.60 -22.53
C GLY A 184 16.00 22.35 -22.44
N ALA A 185 16.41 21.11 -22.71
CA ALA A 185 17.75 20.89 -23.20
C ALA A 185 17.93 21.81 -24.42
N PRO A 186 19.01 22.60 -24.49
CA PRO A 186 19.26 23.42 -25.66
C PRO A 186 19.30 22.50 -26.88
N VAL A 187 18.39 22.75 -27.82
CA VAL A 187 18.39 22.09 -29.13
C VAL A 187 19.68 22.54 -29.81
N VAL A 188 20.73 21.72 -29.70
CA VAL A 188 21.92 21.88 -30.54
C VAL A 188 21.48 21.47 -31.94
N ALA A 189 21.21 22.47 -32.77
CA ALA A 189 20.93 22.29 -34.18
C ALA A 189 22.18 21.72 -34.87
N ASN A 190 22.30 20.40 -34.89
CA ASN A 190 23.25 19.73 -35.77
C ASN A 190 22.73 19.85 -37.20
N ALA A 191 23.30 20.78 -37.95
CA ALA A 191 23.13 20.87 -39.38
C ALA A 191 23.66 19.57 -40.02
N VAL A 192 22.74 18.75 -40.51
CA VAL A 192 23.05 17.60 -41.35
C VAL A 192 23.48 18.13 -42.72
N VAL A 193 24.79 18.11 -42.98
CA VAL A 193 25.33 18.29 -44.33
C VAL A 193 25.03 17.01 -45.09
N VAL A 194 24.08 17.08 -46.01
CA VAL A 194 23.76 16.03 -46.98
C VAL A 194 24.81 16.10 -48.08
N GLU A 195 25.79 15.20 -48.06
CA GLU A 195 26.56 14.85 -49.25
C GLU A 195 25.94 13.58 -49.88
N ALA A 196 25.55 13.70 -51.14
CA ALA A 196 25.18 12.61 -52.02
C ALA A 196 25.88 12.84 -53.38
N PRO A 197 25.92 11.86 -54.28
CA PRO A 197 26.50 10.53 -54.14
C PRO A 197 27.54 10.30 -55.26
N MET A 198 28.51 9.41 -55.06
CA MET A 198 29.38 8.94 -56.15
C MET A 198 29.06 7.49 -56.48
N GLN A 199 28.29 7.30 -57.57
CA GLN A 199 28.13 6.00 -58.23
C GLN A 199 29.39 5.65 -59.02
N GLN A 200 30.00 4.51 -58.70
CA GLN A 200 30.87 3.70 -59.55
C GLN A 200 30.92 2.32 -58.86
N GLY A 201 30.72 1.18 -59.48
CA GLY A 201 30.54 0.86 -60.87
C GLY A 201 30.18 -0.63 -61.00
N MET A 202 29.67 -0.93 -62.17
CA MET A 202 29.43 -2.23 -62.77
C MET A 202 30.56 -3.24 -62.49
N GLY A 203 30.20 -4.44 -62.03
CA GLY A 203 31.09 -5.60 -61.96
C GLY A 203 30.30 -6.88 -62.20
N CYS A 204 30.35 -7.36 -63.45
CA CYS A 204 29.76 -8.62 -63.89
C CYS A 204 30.58 -9.83 -63.43
N GLN A 205 29.94 -11.01 -63.55
CA GLN A 205 30.49 -12.37 -63.75
C GLN A 205 30.52 -13.29 -62.51
N PRO A 206 30.65 -14.62 -62.70
CA PRO A 206 29.68 -15.46 -63.39
C PRO A 206 29.36 -16.74 -62.58
N SER A 207 28.37 -17.47 -63.06
CA SER A 207 28.04 -18.86 -62.71
C SER A 207 29.23 -19.82 -62.76
N SER A 208 29.33 -20.76 -61.81
CA SER A 208 29.49 -22.21 -62.05
C SER A 208 29.87 -22.95 -60.77
N GLY A 209 29.16 -24.04 -60.46
CA GLY A 209 29.51 -25.02 -59.42
C GLY A 209 28.29 -25.66 -58.80
#